data_AF-A0A3V0JA33-F1
#
_entry.id   AF-A0A3V0JA33-F1
#
_cell.length_a   1.000
_cell.length_b   1.000
_cell.length_c   1.000
_cell.angle_alpha   90.00
_cell.angle_beta   90.00
_cell.angle_gamma   90.00
#
_symmetry.space_group_name_H-M   'P 1'
#
loop_
_entity.id
_entity.type
_entity.pdbx_description
1 polymer ?
#
loop_
_entity_poly.entity_id
_entity_poly.type
_entity_poly.pdbx_seq_one_letter_code
_entity_poly.pdbx_strand_id
1 'polypeptide(L)'
;METRCPEGAGQRQRSWLGAQHDSPGSRQGSRPASAKSVREYQQQNEQEQEQEQEQEQEQEQAAYYHRQEENHTPRPEKNITRHA
;
A
#
# COMPACT_ATOMS: atom_id res chain seq x y z
N MET A 1 42.33 -34.04 14.49
CA MET A 1 41.75 -34.91 15.54
C MET A 1 41.27 -36.17 14.83
N GLU A 2 41.81 -37.34 15.13
CA GLU A 2 41.43 -38.57 14.43
C GLU A 2 40.15 -39.16 15.04
N THR A 3 39.10 -39.28 14.23
CA THR A 3 37.80 -39.86 14.60
C THR A 3 37.73 -41.30 14.10
N ARG A 4 38.49 -42.20 14.73
CA ARG A 4 38.43 -43.64 14.47
C ARG A 4 37.75 -44.36 15.62
N CYS A 5 36.96 -45.39 15.31
CA CYS A 5 36.35 -46.25 16.34
C CYS A 5 37.42 -47.15 16.98
N PRO A 6 37.40 -47.35 18.31
CA PRO A 6 38.36 -48.20 18.99
C PRO A 6 38.22 -49.69 18.62
N GLU A 7 39.33 -50.43 18.69
CA GLU A 7 39.41 -51.86 18.38
C GLU A 7 38.37 -52.65 19.21
N GLY A 8 37.49 -53.40 18.54
CA GLY A 8 36.42 -54.20 19.19
C GLY A 8 35.01 -53.60 19.14
N ALA A 9 34.84 -52.36 18.68
CA ALA A 9 33.52 -51.81 18.37
C ALA A 9 33.01 -52.42 17.05
N GLY A 10 32.20 -53.47 17.13
CA GLY A 10 31.56 -54.09 15.95
C GLY A 10 30.87 -53.04 15.08
N GLN A 11 31.04 -53.13 13.75
CA GLN A 11 30.42 -52.18 12.83
C GLN A 11 28.90 -52.27 12.91
N ARG A 12 28.30 -51.26 13.55
CA ARG A 12 26.85 -51.11 13.61
C ARG A 12 26.38 -50.49 12.31
N GLN A 13 25.43 -51.15 11.66
CA GLN A 13 24.90 -50.78 10.35
C GLN A 13 24.14 -49.45 10.39
N ARG A 14 24.33 -48.68 9.30
CA ARG A 14 23.58 -47.51 8.82
C ARG A 14 23.41 -46.38 9.86
N SER A 15 24.42 -45.53 9.96
CA SER A 15 24.25 -44.16 10.42
C SER A 15 23.28 -43.44 9.49
N TRP A 16 22.13 -43.01 10.02
CA TRP A 16 21.27 -42.07 9.31
C TRP A 16 22.05 -40.76 9.14
N LEU A 17 22.08 -40.25 7.91
CA LEU A 17 22.69 -38.97 7.58
C LEU A 17 22.00 -37.88 8.40
N GLY A 18 22.62 -37.44 9.49
CA GLY A 18 22.19 -36.24 10.21
C GLY A 18 22.47 -35.03 9.34
N ALA A 19 21.47 -34.17 9.13
CA ALA A 19 21.66 -32.89 8.46
C ALA A 19 22.55 -32.00 9.34
N GLN A 20 23.83 -31.87 8.99
CA GLN A 20 24.73 -30.89 9.58
C GLN A 20 24.36 -29.51 9.03
N HIS A 21 23.64 -28.73 9.82
CA HIS A 21 23.50 -27.30 9.56
C HIS A 21 24.75 -26.58 10.07
N ASP A 22 25.75 -26.43 9.20
CA ASP A 22 26.84 -25.47 9.38
C ASP A 22 26.45 -24.16 8.68
N SER A 23 25.36 -23.54 9.15
CA SER A 23 24.91 -22.27 8.59
C SER A 23 25.70 -21.15 9.26
N PRO A 24 26.53 -20.38 8.51
CA PRO A 24 27.26 -19.27 9.09
C PRO A 24 26.25 -18.29 9.69
N GLY A 25 26.52 -17.88 10.92
CA GLY A 25 25.62 -17.12 11.77
C GLY A 25 24.84 -16.05 11.03
N SER A 26 23.55 -15.99 11.34
CA SER A 26 22.58 -14.96 10.96
C SER A 26 23.29 -13.67 10.56
N ARG A 27 23.58 -13.53 9.26
CA ARG A 27 23.84 -12.22 8.69
C ARG A 27 22.53 -11.49 8.91
N GLN A 28 22.48 -10.65 9.94
CA GLN A 28 21.52 -9.56 10.03
C GLN A 28 21.75 -8.73 8.77
N GLY A 29 21.11 -9.19 7.69
CA GLY A 29 21.10 -8.52 6.41
C GLY A 29 20.54 -7.14 6.69
N SER A 30 21.34 -6.15 6.31
CA SER A 30 20.96 -4.76 6.23
C SER A 30 19.49 -4.69 5.85
N ARG A 31 18.63 -4.23 6.78
CA ARG A 31 17.23 -3.98 6.46
C ARG A 31 17.26 -3.11 5.21
N PRO A 32 16.59 -3.50 4.11
CA PRO A 32 16.60 -2.67 2.92
C PRO A 32 16.07 -1.30 3.34
N ALA A 33 16.80 -0.23 3.00
CA ALA A 33 16.43 1.15 3.31
C ALA A 33 15.11 1.60 2.66
N SER A 34 14.45 0.70 1.94
CA SER A 34 13.23 0.90 1.17
C SER A 34 12.26 -0.27 1.40
N ALA A 35 11.96 -0.57 2.65
CA ALA A 35 10.73 -1.29 2.98
C ALA A 35 9.89 -0.31 3.79
N LYS A 36 9.02 0.42 3.08
CA LYS A 36 8.01 1.28 3.72
C LYS A 36 7.32 0.44 4.78
N SER A 37 7.37 0.91 6.02
CA SER A 37 6.75 0.18 7.12
C SER A 37 5.25 0.16 6.92
N VAL A 38 4.55 -0.85 7.45
CA VAL A 38 3.07 -0.91 7.40
C VAL A 38 2.44 0.40 7.93
N ARG A 39 3.09 1.05 8.90
CA ARG A 39 2.69 2.34 9.47
C ARG A 39 2.81 3.51 8.48
N GLU A 40 3.78 3.46 7.58
CA GLU A 40 3.95 4.47 6.52
C GLU A 40 2.83 4.31 5.47
N TYR A 41 2.48 3.08 5.10
CA TYR A 41 1.34 2.83 4.21
C TYR A 41 0.00 3.25 4.80
N GLN A 42 -0.24 3.01 6.09
CA GLN A 42 -1.45 3.49 6.76
C GLN A 42 -1.56 5.01 6.71
N GLN A 43 -0.49 5.72 7.08
CA GLN A 43 -0.48 7.18 7.04
C GLN A 43 -0.66 7.73 5.61
N GLN A 44 -0.06 7.09 4.60
CA GLN A 44 -0.28 7.51 3.21
C GLN A 44 -1.75 7.35 2.81
N ASN A 45 -2.38 6.22 3.15
CA ASN A 45 -3.79 5.99 2.83
C ASN A 45 -4.74 6.95 3.57
N GLU A 46 -4.48 7.25 4.84
CA GLU A 46 -5.26 8.23 5.60
C GLU A 46 -5.17 9.62 4.95
N GLN A 47 -3.96 10.04 4.58
CA GLN A 47 -3.72 11.34 3.95
C GLN A 47 -4.33 11.43 2.54
N GLU A 48 -4.33 10.34 1.77
CA GLU A 48 -4.97 10.26 0.45
C GLU A 48 -6.51 10.36 0.59
N GLN A 49 -7.08 9.68 1.59
CA GLN A 49 -8.52 9.74 1.88
C GLN A 49 -8.99 11.13 2.35
N GLU A 50 -8.20 11.81 3.19
CA GLU A 50 -8.48 13.20 3.59
C GLU A 50 -8.48 14.13 2.37
N GLN A 51 -7.54 13.95 1.45
CA GLN A 51 -7.43 14.79 0.25
C GLN A 51 -8.58 14.54 -0.75
N GLU A 52 -9.02 13.30 -0.94
CA GLU A 52 -10.22 12.99 -1.72
C GLU A 52 -11.48 13.64 -1.12
N GLN A 53 -11.63 13.59 0.20
CA GLN A 53 -12.78 14.19 0.88
C GLN A 53 -12.81 15.72 0.75
N GLU A 54 -11.64 16.37 0.83
CA GLU A 54 -11.53 17.82 0.64
C GLU A 54 -11.85 18.22 -0.81
N GLN A 55 -11.38 17.43 -1.80
CA GLN A 55 -11.69 17.65 -3.21
C GLN A 55 -13.19 17.48 -3.51
N GLU A 56 -13.85 16.47 -2.95
CA GLU A 56 -15.30 16.26 -3.12
C GLU A 56 -16.10 17.43 -2.53
N GLN A 57 -15.68 17.94 -1.36
CA GLN A 57 -16.32 19.10 -0.75
C GLN A 57 -16.13 20.39 -1.58
N GLU A 58 -14.95 20.62 -2.15
CA GLU A 58 -14.70 21.74 -3.06
C GLU A 58 -15.54 21.63 -4.34
N GLN A 59 -15.66 20.42 -4.90
CA GLN A 59 -16.49 20.16 -6.07
C GLN A 59 -17.98 20.42 -5.79
N GLU A 60 -18.49 19.99 -4.63
CA GLU A 60 -19.86 20.27 -4.22
C GLU A 60 -20.09 21.77 -4.04
N GLN A 61 -19.14 22.47 -3.42
CA GLN A 61 -19.21 23.92 -3.25
C GLN A 61 -19.20 24.65 -4.61
N ALA A 62 -18.34 24.23 -5.54
CA ALA A 62 -18.31 24.77 -6.89
C ALA A 62 -19.64 24.51 -7.64
N ALA A 63 -20.20 23.30 -7.50
CA ALA A 63 -21.49 22.96 -8.09
C ALA A 63 -22.64 23.78 -7.50
N TYR A 64 -22.59 24.09 -6.20
CA TYR A 64 -23.56 24.97 -5.54
C TYR A 64 -23.52 26.38 -6.14
N TYR A 65 -22.34 26.97 -6.32
CA TYR A 65 -22.19 28.29 -6.95
C TYR A 65 -22.63 28.29 -8.42
N HIS A 66 -22.24 27.30 -9.21
CA HIS A 66 -22.67 27.21 -10.62
C HIS A 66 -24.20 27.14 -10.75
N ARG A 67 -24.86 26.40 -9.85
CA ARG A 67 -26.32 26.32 -9.82
C ARG A 67 -26.96 27.68 -9.47
N GLN A 68 -26.36 28.47 -8.59
CA GLN A 68 -26.86 29.81 -8.26
C GLN A 68 -26.84 30.74 -9.49
N GLU A 69 -25.77 30.71 -10.29
CA GLU A 69 -25.66 31.53 -11.51
C GLU A 69 -26.68 31.16 -12.59
N GLU A 70 -26.93 29.87 -12.82
CA GLU A 70 -27.97 29.41 -13.75
C GLU A 70 -29.39 29.80 -13.30
N ASN A 71 -29.65 29.83 -11.99
CA ASN A 71 -30.95 30.24 -11.47
C ASN A 71 -31.15 31.77 -11.48
N HIS A 72 -30.07 32.55 -11.57
CA HIS A 72 -30.12 34.01 -11.60
C HIS A 72 -30.14 34.61 -13.01
N THR A 73 -30.06 33.80 -14.07
CA THR A 73 -30.16 34.33 -15.45
C THR A 73 -31.63 34.54 -15.83
N PRO A 74 -32.12 35.79 -15.96
CA PRO A 74 -33.48 36.02 -16.45
C PRO A 74 -33.57 35.52 -17.89
N ARG A 75 -34.51 34.60 -18.14
CA ARG A 75 -34.83 34.16 -19.50
C ARG A 75 -35.17 35.40 -20.33
N PRO A 76 -34.59 35.60 -21.52
CA PRO A 76 -34.99 36.71 -22.36
C PRO A 76 -36.47 36.54 -22.69
N GLU A 77 -37.30 37.46 -22.21
CA GLU A 77 -38.70 37.54 -22.58
C GLU A 77 -38.76 37.77 -24.09
N LYS A 78 -39.17 36.75 -24.83
CA LYS A 78 -39.36 36.82 -26.27
C LYS A 78 -40.52 37.79 -26.50
N ASN A 79 -40.21 39.02 -26.88
CA ASN A 79 -41.18 40.00 -27.33
C ASN A 79 -41.83 39.50 -28.63
N ILE A 80 -43.05 38.96 -28.51
CA ILE A 80 -43.85 38.54 -29.66
C ILE A 80 -44.34 39.79 -30.35
N THR A 81 -43.62 40.25 -31.38
CA THR A 81 -44.12 41.29 -32.29
C THR A 81 -45.23 40.69 -33.15
N ARG A 82 -46.49 40.99 -32.82
CA ARG A 82 -47.63 40.73 -33.71
C ARG A 82 -47.63 41.77 -34.82
N HIS A 83 -47.40 41.35 -36.05
CA HIS A 83 -47.68 42.17 -37.23
C HIS A 83 -49.20 42.21 -37.45
N ALA A 84 -49.74 43.42 -37.54
CA ALA A 84 -51.16 43.70 -37.78
C ALA A 84 -51.54 43.55 -39.25
#